data_AF-A0A8S3Z9E1-F1
#
_entry.id   AF-A0A8S3Z9E1-F1
#
_cell.length_a   1.000
_cell.length_b   1.000
_cell.length_c   1.000
_cell.angle_alpha   90.00
_cell.angle_beta   90.00
_cell.angle_gamma   90.00
#
_symmetry.space_group_name_H-M   'P 1'
#
loop_
_entity.id
_entity.type
_entity.pdbx_description
1 polymer ?
#
loop_
_entity_poly.entity_id
_entity_poly.type
_entity_poly.pdbx_seq_one_letter_code
_entity_poly.pdbx_strand_id
1 'polypeptide(L)'
;VTSAVIKQRLAESEMTEEKISAAREKYICVAERGSVMYFVVADMGEVDPMYQFSLKYFKQLFNATIQNSEKSEDLPRRLQICLDETTMCIYRNVARALFERHKLIFSFLLCAEIMKTAGTITLPEWNFFLRGPTGDLDKQNTPKPPRSDFVSLNVWKLACELSDNFECFRGINHDLTKTPVWIRLGETFE
;
A
#
# COMPACT_ATOMS: atom_id res chain seq x y z
N VAL A 1 -53.59 8.99 6.09
CA VAL A 1 -52.82 8.00 5.30
C VAL A 1 -53.38 6.63 5.64
N THR A 2 -53.92 5.88 4.68
CA THR A 2 -54.58 4.58 4.89
C THR A 2 -53.54 3.46 5.02
N SER A 3 -53.81 2.46 5.86
CA SER A 3 -52.89 1.35 6.19
C SER A 3 -52.39 0.56 4.97
N ALA A 4 -53.18 0.49 3.90
CA ALA A 4 -52.79 -0.15 2.64
C ALA A 4 -51.64 0.60 1.94
N VAL A 5 -51.65 1.93 1.95
CA VAL A 5 -50.59 2.76 1.36
C VAL A 5 -49.28 2.58 2.14
N ILE A 6 -49.37 2.47 3.46
CA ILE A 6 -48.19 2.22 4.31
C ILE A 6 -47.57 0.86 4.01
N LYS A 7 -48.39 -0.20 3.88
CA LYS A 7 -47.89 -1.54 3.52
C LYS A 7 -47.20 -1.56 2.16
N GLN A 8 -47.77 -0.88 1.15
CA GLN A 8 -47.16 -0.80 -0.17
C GLN A 8 -45.82 -0.03 -0.12
N ARG A 9 -45.77 1.10 0.57
CA ARG A 9 -44.53 1.89 0.73
C ARG A 9 -43.44 1.12 1.48
N LEU A 10 -43.81 0.28 2.44
CA LEU A 10 -42.88 -0.57 3.17
C LEU A 10 -42.23 -1.60 2.22
N ALA A 11 -43.04 -2.32 1.43
CA ALA A 11 -42.54 -3.29 0.46
C ALA A 11 -41.68 -2.64 -0.64
N GLU A 12 -42.05 -1.44 -1.12
CA GLU A 12 -41.23 -0.65 -2.06
C GLU A 12 -39.87 -0.27 -1.45
N SER A 13 -39.84 0.06 -0.15
CA SER A 13 -38.64 0.45 0.57
C SER A 13 -37.69 -0.74 0.76
N GLU A 14 -38.21 -1.91 1.15
CA GLU A 14 -37.44 -3.15 1.29
C GLU A 14 -36.75 -3.54 -0.03
N MET A 15 -37.49 -3.55 -1.14
CA MET A 15 -36.90 -3.83 -2.46
C MET A 15 -35.84 -2.80 -2.88
N THR A 16 -35.99 -1.55 -2.46
CA THR A 16 -35.02 -0.49 -2.76
C THR A 16 -33.77 -0.65 -1.92
N GLU A 17 -33.92 -1.01 -0.64
CA GLU A 17 -32.82 -1.29 0.28
C GLU A 17 -31.95 -2.45 -0.20
N GLU A 18 -32.57 -3.55 -0.64
CA GLU A 18 -31.85 -4.69 -1.22
C GLU A 18 -31.01 -4.27 -2.44
N LYS A 19 -31.59 -3.47 -3.35
CA LYS A 19 -30.88 -2.95 -4.52
C LYS A 19 -29.71 -2.05 -4.13
N ILE A 20 -29.90 -1.19 -3.12
CA ILE A 20 -28.83 -0.33 -2.59
C ILE A 20 -27.71 -1.18 -1.97
N SER A 21 -28.05 -2.20 -1.19
CA SER A 21 -27.05 -3.07 -0.57
C SER A 21 -26.24 -3.82 -1.62
N ALA A 22 -26.92 -4.42 -2.61
CA ALA A 22 -26.26 -5.12 -3.72
C ALA A 22 -25.39 -4.17 -4.58
N ALA A 23 -25.80 -2.91 -4.74
CA ALA A 23 -24.98 -1.91 -5.41
C ALA A 23 -23.76 -1.49 -4.55
N ARG A 24 -23.94 -1.34 -3.24
CA ARG A 24 -22.87 -0.96 -2.31
C ARG A 24 -21.75 -1.99 -2.30
N GLU A 25 -22.08 -3.27 -2.20
CA GLU A 25 -21.09 -4.37 -2.16
C GLU A 25 -20.11 -4.32 -3.33
N LYS A 26 -20.61 -4.02 -4.53
CA LYS A 26 -19.81 -3.91 -5.75
C LYS A 26 -18.72 -2.82 -5.69
N TYR A 27 -18.95 -1.76 -4.93
CA TYR A 27 -18.05 -0.60 -4.84
C TYR A 27 -17.23 -0.56 -3.53
N ILE A 28 -17.35 -1.56 -2.66
CA ILE A 28 -16.59 -1.63 -1.40
C ILE A 28 -15.09 -1.49 -1.65
N CYS A 29 -14.55 -2.16 -2.67
CA CYS A 29 -13.12 -2.09 -3.01
C CYS A 29 -12.61 -0.64 -3.26
N VAL A 30 -13.44 0.22 -3.88
CA VAL A 30 -13.10 1.62 -4.11
C VAL A 30 -13.17 2.42 -2.80
N ALA A 31 -14.13 2.11 -1.94
CA ALA A 31 -14.25 2.73 -0.62
C ALA A 31 -13.09 2.34 0.31
N GLU A 32 -12.69 1.07 0.32
CA GLU A 32 -11.52 0.57 1.04
C GLU A 32 -10.26 1.27 0.57
N ARG A 33 -10.05 1.36 -0.75
CA ARG A 33 -8.93 2.13 -1.34
C ARG A 33 -8.95 3.58 -0.87
N GLY A 34 -10.11 4.24 -0.89
CA GLY A 34 -10.29 5.60 -0.41
C GLY A 34 -9.91 5.77 1.07
N SER A 35 -10.29 4.81 1.92
CA SER A 35 -9.94 4.80 3.35
C SER A 35 -8.43 4.71 3.55
N VAL A 36 -7.77 3.77 2.87
CA VAL A 36 -6.31 3.58 2.95
C VAL A 36 -5.58 4.86 2.54
N MET A 37 -5.95 5.44 1.39
CA MET A 37 -5.33 6.67 0.91
C MET A 37 -5.54 7.85 1.88
N TYR A 38 -6.71 7.97 2.51
CA TYR A 38 -6.94 9.03 3.48
C TYR A 38 -6.03 8.92 4.70
N PHE A 39 -5.87 7.72 5.26
CA PHE A 39 -4.99 7.52 6.42
C PHE A 39 -3.54 7.83 6.08
N VAL A 40 -3.04 7.39 4.91
CA VAL A 40 -1.70 7.78 4.45
C VAL A 40 -1.54 9.31 4.36
N VAL A 41 -2.55 10.01 3.83
CA VAL A 41 -2.53 11.47 3.72
C VAL A 41 -2.59 12.16 5.08
N ALA A 42 -3.33 11.60 6.04
CA ALA A 42 -3.39 12.11 7.40
C ALA A 42 -2.06 11.89 8.14
N ASP A 43 -1.44 10.72 7.96
CA ASP A 43 -0.16 10.36 8.58
C ASP A 43 1.01 11.21 8.07
N MET A 44 0.87 11.88 6.92
CA MET A 44 1.86 12.88 6.48
C MET A 44 2.01 14.03 7.48
N GLY A 45 1.00 14.30 8.31
CA GLY A 45 1.07 15.28 9.39
C GLY A 45 2.09 14.91 10.49
N GLU A 46 2.42 13.62 10.65
CA GLU A 46 3.48 13.16 11.55
C GLU A 46 4.88 13.38 10.96
N VAL A 47 4.99 13.44 9.63
CA VAL A 47 6.25 13.76 8.94
C VAL A 47 6.59 15.25 9.09
N ASP A 48 5.60 16.11 8.89
CA ASP A 48 5.72 17.54 9.10
C ASP A 48 4.36 18.14 9.51
N PRO A 49 4.28 18.90 10.62
CA PRO A 49 3.03 19.51 11.08
C PRO A 49 2.34 20.42 10.05
N MET A 50 3.05 20.86 8.99
CA MET A 50 2.46 21.62 7.89
C MET A 50 1.58 20.76 6.95
N TYR A 51 1.71 19.43 6.96
CA TYR A 51 1.00 18.53 6.04
C TYR A 51 -0.33 18.04 6.60
N GLN A 52 -1.18 19.00 6.96
CA GLN A 52 -2.49 18.72 7.55
C GLN A 52 -3.59 18.83 6.50
N PHE A 53 -4.24 17.72 6.21
CA PHE A 53 -5.37 17.65 5.28
C PHE A 53 -6.63 17.20 6.00
N SER A 54 -7.69 18.01 5.92
CA SER A 54 -8.97 17.62 6.52
C SER A 54 -9.65 16.49 5.74
N LEU A 55 -10.37 15.61 6.45
CA LEU A 55 -11.26 14.62 5.83
C LEU A 55 -12.28 15.27 4.89
N LYS A 56 -12.75 16.49 5.20
CA LYS A 56 -13.69 17.22 4.34
C LYS A 56 -13.06 17.50 2.97
N TYR A 57 -11.84 18.04 2.94
CA TYR A 57 -11.11 18.29 1.70
C TYR A 57 -10.88 16.99 0.91
N PHE A 58 -10.40 15.94 1.58
CA PHE A 58 -10.15 14.66 0.95
C PHE A 58 -11.41 14.08 0.30
N LYS A 59 -12.54 14.04 1.03
CA LYS A 59 -13.81 13.54 0.50
C LYS A 59 -14.31 14.34 -0.70
N GLN A 60 -14.17 15.66 -0.66
CA GLN A 60 -14.55 16.51 -1.79
C GLN A 60 -13.73 16.18 -3.04
N LEU A 61 -12.40 16.06 -2.88
CA LEU A 61 -11.51 15.70 -3.97
C LEU A 61 -11.83 14.30 -4.51
N PHE A 62 -11.91 13.29 -3.64
CA PHE A 62 -12.18 11.91 -4.02
C PHE A 62 -13.52 11.75 -4.77
N ASN A 63 -14.59 12.37 -4.26
CA ASN A 63 -15.90 12.32 -4.90
C ASN A 63 -15.90 13.07 -6.24
N ALA A 64 -15.24 14.23 -6.33
CA ALA A 64 -15.11 14.96 -7.58
C ALA A 64 -14.35 14.14 -8.63
N THR A 65 -13.28 13.44 -8.25
CA THR A 65 -12.55 12.54 -9.15
C THR A 65 -13.44 11.42 -9.67
N ILE A 66 -14.20 10.75 -8.80
CA ILE A 66 -15.11 9.67 -9.21
C ILE A 66 -16.20 10.19 -10.16
N GLN A 67 -16.76 11.37 -9.89
CA GLN A 67 -17.80 11.98 -10.74
C GLN A 67 -17.29 12.37 -12.13
N ASN A 68 -16.04 12.84 -12.21
CA ASN A 68 -15.44 13.34 -13.45
C ASN A 68 -14.66 12.27 -14.25
N SER A 69 -14.31 11.15 -13.61
CA SER A 69 -13.66 10.01 -14.28
C SER A 69 -14.53 9.39 -15.38
N GLU A 70 -13.89 8.70 -16.33
CA GLU A 70 -14.57 8.00 -17.42
C GLU A 70 -15.63 7.01 -16.87
N LYS A 71 -16.83 7.08 -17.44
CA LYS A 71 -17.92 6.17 -17.12
C LYS A 71 -17.84 4.95 -18.04
N SER A 72 -18.08 3.78 -17.50
CA SER A 72 -18.11 2.51 -18.23
C SER A 72 -19.33 1.73 -17.78
N GLU A 73 -20.03 1.10 -18.74
CA GLU A 73 -21.12 0.15 -18.45
C GLU A 73 -20.58 -1.18 -17.91
N ASP A 74 -19.35 -1.55 -18.30
CA ASP A 74 -18.63 -2.67 -17.72
C ASP A 74 -18.12 -2.30 -16.32
N LEU A 75 -18.63 -3.01 -15.31
CA LEU A 75 -18.38 -2.73 -13.90
C LEU A 75 -16.92 -2.96 -13.51
N PRO A 76 -16.27 -4.10 -13.80
CA PRO A 76 -14.83 -4.27 -13.60
C PRO A 76 -13.98 -3.13 -14.16
N ARG A 77 -14.21 -2.75 -15.43
CA ARG A 77 -13.53 -1.60 -16.03
C ARG A 77 -13.82 -0.30 -15.29
N ARG A 78 -15.08 -0.05 -14.90
CA ARG A 78 -15.46 1.15 -14.13
C ARG A 78 -14.73 1.22 -12.79
N LEU A 79 -14.63 0.10 -12.07
CA LEU A 79 -13.94 0.01 -10.78
C LEU A 79 -12.45 0.29 -10.95
N GLN A 80 -11.81 -0.28 -11.96
CA GLN A 80 -10.40 -0.04 -12.24
C GLN A 80 -10.12 1.44 -12.54
N ILE A 81 -10.95 2.07 -13.39
CA ILE A 81 -10.86 3.51 -13.67
C ILE A 81 -10.99 4.33 -12.39
N CYS A 82 -11.96 4.03 -11.52
CA CYS A 82 -12.09 4.69 -10.21
C CYS A 82 -10.80 4.58 -9.40
N LEU A 83 -10.25 3.38 -9.27
CA LEU A 83 -9.04 3.13 -8.46
C LEU A 83 -7.84 3.90 -8.99
N ASP A 84 -7.61 3.88 -10.30
CA ASP A 84 -6.44 4.52 -10.92
C ASP A 84 -6.55 6.05 -10.89
N GLU A 85 -7.70 6.59 -11.30
CA GLU A 85 -7.93 8.05 -11.33
C GLU A 85 -7.92 8.65 -9.92
N THR A 86 -8.56 8.01 -8.94
CA THR A 86 -8.55 8.51 -7.56
C THR A 86 -7.15 8.48 -6.96
N THR A 87 -6.39 7.40 -7.18
CA THR A 87 -5.00 7.29 -6.71
C THR A 87 -4.13 8.41 -7.30
N MET A 88 -4.17 8.58 -8.63
CA MET A 88 -3.37 9.61 -9.30
C MET A 88 -3.81 11.03 -8.96
N CYS A 89 -5.11 11.27 -8.82
CA CYS A 89 -5.64 12.58 -8.46
C CYS A 89 -5.22 12.98 -7.05
N ILE A 90 -5.37 12.07 -6.07
CA ILE A 90 -4.94 12.32 -4.68
C ILE A 90 -3.44 12.55 -4.63
N TYR A 91 -2.65 11.67 -5.24
CA TYR A 91 -1.19 11.80 -5.27
C TYR A 91 -0.77 13.17 -5.80
N ARG A 92 -1.28 13.58 -6.98
CA ARG A 92 -0.92 14.87 -7.60
C ARG A 92 -1.33 16.06 -6.75
N ASN A 93 -2.49 16.04 -6.12
CA ASN A 93 -2.96 17.17 -5.31
C ASN A 93 -2.17 17.29 -3.99
N VAL A 94 -1.93 16.17 -3.31
CA VAL A 94 -1.17 16.17 -2.05
C VAL A 94 0.29 16.49 -2.32
N ALA A 95 0.93 15.85 -3.31
CA ALA A 95 2.34 16.06 -3.62
C ALA A 95 2.67 17.52 -3.99
N ARG A 96 1.73 18.29 -4.54
CA ARG A 96 1.92 19.73 -4.81
C ARG A 96 2.08 20.56 -3.54
N ALA A 97 1.52 20.11 -2.42
CA ALA A 97 1.60 20.77 -1.13
C ALA A 97 2.79 20.26 -0.28
N LEU A 98 3.51 19.23 -0.73
CA LEU A 98 4.68 18.67 -0.03
C LEU A 98 5.97 19.31 -0.52
N PHE A 99 6.96 19.40 0.37
CA PHE A 99 8.34 19.71 -0.02
C PHE A 99 8.93 18.55 -0.82
N GLU A 100 9.84 18.85 -1.76
CA GLU A 100 10.43 17.87 -2.68
C GLU A 100 11.01 16.65 -1.93
N ARG A 101 11.76 16.89 -0.84
CA ARG A 101 12.35 15.85 0.00
C ARG A 101 11.34 14.83 0.56
N HIS A 102 10.07 15.21 0.69
CA HIS A 102 9.03 14.36 1.28
C HIS A 102 8.11 13.70 0.23
N LYS A 103 8.25 14.02 -1.06
CA LYS A 103 7.42 13.42 -2.11
C LYS A 103 7.71 11.93 -2.30
N LEU A 104 8.99 11.53 -2.17
CA LEU A 104 9.39 10.13 -2.31
C LEU A 104 8.79 9.26 -1.21
N ILE A 105 8.90 9.69 0.06
CA ILE A 105 8.31 8.94 1.18
C ILE A 105 6.79 8.86 1.08
N PHE A 106 6.11 9.95 0.67
CA PHE A 106 4.68 9.91 0.43
C PHE A 106 4.29 8.91 -0.68
N SER A 107 5.00 8.94 -1.81
CA SER A 107 4.75 7.99 -2.91
C SER A 107 4.97 6.54 -2.47
N PHE A 108 6.02 6.31 -1.68
CA PHE A 108 6.35 4.99 -1.16
C PHE A 108 5.28 4.49 -0.18
N LEU A 109 4.88 5.29 0.81
CA LEU A 109 3.85 4.93 1.79
C LEU A 109 2.49 4.69 1.13
N LEU A 110 2.11 5.54 0.17
CA LEU A 110 0.86 5.37 -0.57
C LEU A 110 0.82 4.02 -1.31
N CYS A 111 1.90 3.68 -2.01
CA CYS A 111 2.02 2.41 -2.71
C CYS A 111 2.05 1.22 -1.73
N ALA A 112 2.87 1.31 -0.68
CA ALA A 112 3.04 0.26 0.30
C ALA A 112 1.73 -0.06 1.03
N GLU A 113 0.97 0.93 1.50
CA GLU A 113 -0.30 0.68 2.18
C GLU A 113 -1.37 0.11 1.26
N ILE A 114 -1.39 0.52 -0.02
CA ILE A 114 -2.23 -0.10 -1.04
C ILE A 114 -1.88 -1.59 -1.22
N MET A 115 -0.60 -1.92 -1.35
CA MET A 115 -0.14 -3.29 -1.53
C MET A 115 -0.33 -4.16 -0.28
N LYS A 116 -0.17 -3.58 0.92
CA LYS A 116 -0.46 -4.25 2.20
C LYS A 116 -1.92 -4.60 2.33
N THR A 117 -2.82 -3.69 1.96
CA THR A 117 -4.28 -3.94 2.00
C THR A 117 -4.69 -4.96 0.94
N ALA A 118 -4.02 -4.99 -0.21
CA ALA A 118 -4.20 -6.02 -1.23
C ALA A 118 -3.61 -7.39 -0.84
N GLY A 119 -2.90 -7.49 0.29
CA GLY A 119 -2.23 -8.71 0.73
C GLY A 119 -0.99 -9.10 -0.09
N THR A 120 -0.51 -8.22 -0.99
CA THR A 120 0.70 -8.45 -1.78
C THR A 120 1.96 -8.27 -0.94
N ILE A 121 1.92 -7.38 0.05
CA ILE A 121 2.97 -7.25 1.07
C ILE A 121 2.42 -7.81 2.38
N THR A 122 3.08 -8.83 2.90
CA THR A 122 2.71 -9.44 4.18
C THR A 122 3.29 -8.64 5.35
N LEU A 123 2.66 -8.75 6.52
CA LEU A 123 3.15 -8.09 7.74
C LEU A 123 4.58 -8.52 8.13
N PRO A 124 4.99 -9.81 8.02
CA PRO A 124 6.37 -10.21 8.24
C PRO A 124 7.36 -9.56 7.27
N GLU A 125 7.04 -9.49 5.98
CA GLU A 125 7.90 -8.83 4.97
C GLU A 125 8.04 -7.34 5.28
N TRP A 126 6.94 -6.68 5.62
CA TRP A 126 6.94 -5.26 5.98
C TRP A 126 7.78 -4.98 7.23
N ASN A 127 7.62 -5.80 8.28
CA ASN A 127 8.40 -5.64 9.51
C ASN A 127 9.88 -5.90 9.27
N PHE A 128 10.22 -6.91 8.46
CA PHE A 128 11.59 -7.20 8.07
C PHE A 128 12.19 -6.05 7.27
N PHE A 129 11.43 -5.44 6.34
CA PHE A 129 11.89 -4.27 5.60
C PHE A 129 12.18 -3.06 6.51
N LEU A 130 11.32 -2.78 7.50
CA LEU A 130 11.46 -1.62 8.37
C LEU A 130 12.53 -1.77 9.46
N ARG A 131 12.57 -2.95 10.10
CA ARG A 131 13.37 -3.18 11.31
C ARG A 131 14.57 -4.07 11.06
N GLY A 132 14.61 -4.72 9.89
CA GLY A 132 15.52 -5.81 9.64
C GLY A 132 15.16 -7.05 10.48
N PRO A 133 16.12 -7.94 10.67
CA PRO A 133 15.96 -9.19 11.40
C PRO A 133 15.61 -8.86 12.86
N THR A 134 14.46 -9.34 13.30
CA THR A 134 14.00 -9.14 14.69
C THR A 134 14.36 -10.33 15.58
N GLY A 135 14.85 -11.42 14.97
CA GLY A 135 15.37 -12.59 15.69
C GLY A 135 16.75 -12.33 16.28
N ASP A 136 17.11 -13.15 17.27
CA ASP A 136 18.46 -13.15 17.83
C ASP A 136 19.48 -13.47 16.73
N LEU A 137 20.20 -12.44 16.28
CA LEU A 137 21.26 -12.57 15.28
C LEU A 137 22.40 -13.49 15.78
N ASP A 138 22.43 -13.79 17.08
CA ASP A 138 23.36 -14.72 17.71
C ASP A 138 22.72 -16.10 17.93
N LYS A 139 21.90 -16.58 16.99
CA LYS A 139 21.74 -18.03 16.80
C LYS A 139 23.14 -18.62 16.65
N GLN A 140 23.61 -19.32 17.69
CA GLN A 140 24.93 -19.97 17.80
C GLN A 140 25.27 -20.91 16.62
N ASN A 141 24.32 -21.20 15.73
CA ASN A 141 24.43 -22.07 14.58
C ASN A 141 24.33 -21.37 13.21
N THR A 142 24.48 -20.04 13.12
CA THR A 142 24.63 -19.42 11.79
C THR A 142 25.92 -19.90 11.14
N PRO A 143 25.88 -20.57 9.97
CA PRO A 143 27.08 -21.04 9.30
C PRO A 143 28.02 -19.87 9.05
N LYS A 144 29.34 -20.07 9.20
CA LYS A 144 30.29 -19.04 8.80
C LYS A 144 30.18 -18.81 7.28
N PRO A 145 30.29 -17.57 6.80
CA PRO A 145 30.29 -17.30 5.38
C PRO A 145 31.44 -18.08 4.72
N PRO A 146 31.21 -18.77 3.60
CA PRO A 146 32.24 -19.55 2.92
C PRO A 146 33.37 -18.67 2.36
N ARG A 147 33.14 -17.35 2.24
CA ARG A 147 34.14 -16.36 1.84
C ARG A 147 34.00 -15.08 2.69
N SER A 148 34.85 -14.94 3.69
CA SER A 148 34.87 -13.79 4.63
C SER A 148 35.23 -12.46 3.98
N ASP A 149 35.86 -12.50 2.81
CA ASP A 149 36.47 -11.33 2.17
C ASP A 149 35.45 -10.51 1.37
N PHE A 150 34.28 -11.10 1.05
CA PHE A 150 33.25 -10.51 0.19
C PHE A 150 31.97 -10.14 0.95
N VAL A 151 31.60 -10.89 2.00
CA VAL A 151 30.36 -10.69 2.75
C VAL A 151 30.69 -10.51 4.23
N SER A 152 30.28 -9.38 4.82
CA SER A 152 30.39 -9.18 6.25
C SER A 152 29.50 -10.17 7.00
N LEU A 153 29.87 -10.51 8.24
CA LEU A 153 29.07 -11.42 9.06
C LEU A 153 27.61 -10.96 9.20
N ASN A 154 27.39 -9.65 9.29
CA ASN A 154 26.04 -9.07 9.39
C ASN A 154 25.22 -9.29 8.11
N VAL A 155 25.80 -9.04 6.94
CA VAL A 155 25.12 -9.27 5.64
C VAL A 155 24.84 -10.76 5.43
N TRP A 156 25.76 -11.63 5.87
CA TRP A 156 25.55 -13.08 5.81
C TRP A 156 24.41 -13.56 6.70
N LYS A 157 24.34 -13.06 7.94
CA LYS A 157 23.24 -13.34 8.87
C LYS A 157 21.90 -12.88 8.28
N LEU A 158 21.85 -11.67 7.71
CA LEU A 158 20.67 -11.13 7.02
C LEU A 158 20.21 -12.03 5.85
N ALA A 159 21.15 -12.48 5.03
CA ALA A 159 20.84 -13.33 3.89
C ALA A 159 20.31 -14.71 4.30
N CYS A 160 20.85 -15.29 5.39
CA CYS A 160 20.34 -16.54 5.93
C CYS A 160 18.92 -16.36 6.47
N GLU A 161 18.66 -15.29 7.22
CA GLU A 161 17.32 -15.01 7.74
C GLU A 161 16.30 -14.75 6.63
N LEU A 162 16.70 -14.05 5.57
CA LEU A 162 15.88 -13.88 4.37
C LEU A 162 15.54 -15.23 3.73
N SER A 163 16.53 -16.10 3.55
CA SER A 163 16.34 -17.43 2.94
C SER A 163 15.46 -18.35 3.77
N ASP A 164 15.53 -18.26 5.10
CA ASP A 164 14.82 -19.15 6.02
C ASP A 164 13.36 -18.71 6.23
N ASN A 165 13.11 -17.41 6.28
CA ASN A 165 11.80 -16.86 6.63
C ASN A 165 10.92 -16.51 5.42
N PHE A 166 11.49 -16.32 4.23
CA PHE A 166 10.76 -15.87 3.04
C PHE A 166 11.02 -16.77 1.84
N GLU A 167 9.97 -17.41 1.33
CA GLU A 167 10.08 -18.35 0.21
C GLU A 167 10.64 -17.73 -1.07
N CYS A 168 10.32 -16.46 -1.34
CA CYS A 168 10.80 -15.72 -2.49
C CYS A 168 12.32 -15.46 -2.46
N PHE A 169 12.95 -15.54 -1.29
CA PHE A 169 14.40 -15.36 -1.11
C PHE A 169 15.14 -16.66 -0.81
N ARG A 170 14.48 -17.81 -0.97
CA ARG A 170 15.08 -19.11 -0.71
C ARG A 170 16.34 -19.32 -1.55
N GLY A 171 17.46 -19.59 -0.89
CA GLY A 171 18.74 -19.83 -1.56
C GLY A 171 19.57 -18.57 -1.84
N ILE A 172 19.12 -17.38 -1.44
CA ILE A 172 19.88 -16.13 -1.61
C ILE A 172 21.27 -16.20 -0.96
N ASN A 173 21.39 -16.87 0.19
CA ASN A 173 22.65 -17.11 0.88
C ASN A 173 23.66 -17.89 0.02
N HIS A 174 23.19 -18.86 -0.76
CA HIS A 174 24.04 -19.62 -1.67
C HIS A 174 24.39 -18.81 -2.92
N ASP A 175 23.43 -18.11 -3.50
CA ASP A 175 23.62 -17.32 -4.73
C ASP A 175 24.58 -16.14 -4.52
N LEU A 176 24.55 -15.51 -3.34
CA LEU A 176 25.52 -14.48 -2.93
C LEU A 176 26.98 -14.96 -3.00
N THR A 177 27.22 -16.26 -2.88
CA THR A 177 28.58 -16.84 -2.84
C THR A 177 29.02 -17.41 -4.18
N LYS A 178 28.08 -17.70 -5.08
CA LYS A 178 28.35 -18.36 -6.37
C LYS A 178 28.90 -17.44 -7.43
N THR A 179 28.35 -16.23 -7.55
CA THR A 179 28.69 -15.30 -8.64
C THR A 179 29.09 -13.94 -8.07
N PRO A 180 30.38 -13.62 -7.99
CA PRO A 180 30.82 -12.28 -7.63
C PRO A 180 30.49 -11.33 -8.80
N VAL A 181 29.47 -10.49 -8.60
CA VAL A 181 29.12 -9.41 -9.54
C VAL A 181 29.78 -8.13 -9.06
N TRP A 182 30.64 -7.57 -9.91
CA TRP A 182 31.31 -6.30 -9.63
C TRP A 182 30.51 -5.18 -10.27
N ILE A 183 29.98 -4.28 -9.43
CA ILE A 183 29.33 -3.06 -9.90
C ILE A 183 30.23 -1.90 -9.47
N ARG A 184 30.75 -1.14 -10.43
CA ARG A 184 31.31 0.19 -10.13
C ARG A 184 30.12 1.12 -9.91
N LEU A 185 29.78 1.36 -8.64
CA LEU A 185 28.94 2.48 -8.30
C LEU A 185 29.71 3.73 -8.72
N GLY A 186 29.09 4.57 -9.57
CA GLY A 186 29.71 5.82 -10.02
C GLY A 186 30.09 6.69 -8.82
N GLU A 187 31.08 7.57 -9.00
CA GLU A 187 31.52 8.50 -7.97
C GLU A 187 30.30 9.23 -7.40
N THR A 188 29.99 8.96 -6.13
CA THR A 188 29.03 9.76 -5.37
C THR A 188 29.66 11.12 -5.22
N PHE A 189 29.15 12.12 -5.96
CA PHE A 189 29.46 13.52 -5.71
C PHE A 189 28.99 13.84 -4.30
N GLU A 190 29.94 14.00 -3.36
CA GLU A 190 29.72 14.60 -2.04
C GLU A 190 29.25 16.06 -2.17
#